data_AF-A0A968MF76-F1
#
_entry.id   AF-A0A968MF76-F1
#
_cell.length_a   1.000
_cell.length_b   1.000
_cell.length_c   1.000
_cell.angle_alpha   90.00
_cell.angle_beta   90.00
_cell.angle_gamma   90.00
#
_symmetry.space_group_name_H-M   'P 1'
#
loop_
_entity.id
_entity.type
_entity.pdbx_description
1 polymer ?
#
loop_
_entity_poly.entity_id
_entity_poly.type
_entity_poly.pdbx_seq_one_letter_code
_entity_poly.pdbx_strand_id
1 'polypeptide(L)'
;MNIYIQKIRWKFFLFIMAVFIGFGSLWYTSVLVKNLSDEERKKVELWAEALVEVINTESNEHLNFHFRVIENNETIPVILIGTNGEIITSRNFKSEDTIYLKKKIRKVKTGE
;
A
#
# COMPACT_ATOMS: atom_id res chain seq x y z
N MET A 1 -36.61 -12.90 46.77
CA MET A 1 -36.33 -13.23 45.36
C MET A 1 -35.46 -12.14 44.71
N ASN A 2 -34.14 -12.11 44.98
CA ASN A 2 -33.26 -11.06 44.42
C ASN A 2 -31.79 -11.51 44.20
N ILE A 3 -31.46 -12.77 44.48
CA ILE A 3 -30.07 -13.29 44.39
C ILE A 3 -29.76 -13.77 42.96
N TYR A 4 -30.77 -14.25 42.23
CA TYR A 4 -30.61 -14.78 40.87
C TYR A 4 -30.39 -13.66 39.83
N ILE A 5 -31.08 -12.53 40.00
CA ILE A 5 -31.01 -11.37 39.09
C ILE A 5 -29.65 -10.64 39.21
N GLN A 6 -29.08 -10.56 40.42
CA GLN A 6 -27.75 -9.99 40.68
C GLN A 6 -26.63 -10.76 39.92
N LYS A 7 -26.70 -12.10 39.92
CA LYS A 7 -25.70 -12.95 39.25
C LYS A 7 -25.71 -12.80 37.72
N ILE A 8 -26.87 -12.50 37.13
CA ILE A 8 -26.99 -12.36 35.67
C ILE A 8 -26.45 -11.01 35.17
N ARG A 9 -26.62 -9.93 35.95
CA ARG A 9 -26.17 -8.58 35.60
C ARG A 9 -24.65 -8.47 35.49
N TRP A 10 -23.92 -9.12 36.40
CA TRP A 10 -22.44 -9.14 36.37
C TRP A 10 -21.89 -9.88 35.15
N LYS A 11 -22.52 -10.99 34.74
CA LYS A 11 -22.13 -11.72 33.52
C LYS A 11 -22.36 -10.87 32.27
N PHE A 12 -23.48 -10.14 32.22
CA PHE A 12 -23.80 -9.27 31.10
C PHE A 12 -22.84 -8.07 31.01
N PHE A 13 -22.46 -7.49 32.16
CA PHE A 13 -21.45 -6.44 32.24
C PHE A 13 -20.09 -6.90 31.70
N LEU A 14 -19.63 -8.09 32.10
CA LEU A 14 -18.39 -8.67 31.58
C LEU A 14 -18.44 -8.92 30.07
N PHE A 15 -19.58 -9.38 29.55
CA PHE A 15 -19.78 -9.56 28.11
C PHE A 15 -19.70 -8.24 27.35
N ILE A 16 -20.40 -7.20 27.83
CA ILE A 16 -20.35 -5.85 27.25
C ILE A 16 -18.91 -5.31 27.26
N MET A 17 -18.20 -5.47 28.38
CA MET A 17 -16.80 -5.04 28.48
C MET A 17 -15.91 -5.73 27.42
N ALA A 18 -16.06 -7.04 27.24
CA ALA A 18 -15.30 -7.79 26.23
C ALA A 18 -15.61 -7.30 24.81
N VAL A 19 -16.88 -7.05 24.49
CA VAL A 19 -17.30 -6.48 23.19
C VAL A 19 -16.72 -5.09 22.99
N PHE A 20 -16.74 -4.22 24.01
CA PHE A 20 -16.16 -2.88 23.94
C PHE A 20 -14.66 -2.91 23.69
N ILE A 21 -13.92 -3.82 24.35
CA ILE A 21 -12.48 -3.98 24.13
C ILE A 21 -12.24 -4.45 22.68
N GLY A 22 -13.00 -5.43 22.19
CA GLY A 22 -12.89 -5.92 20.82
C GLY A 22 -13.17 -4.83 19.78
N PHE A 23 -14.27 -4.08 19.98
CA PHE A 23 -14.64 -2.99 19.07
C PHE A 23 -13.61 -1.84 19.11
N GLY A 24 -13.17 -1.45 20.31
CA GLY A 24 -12.12 -0.44 20.48
C GLY A 24 -10.80 -0.85 19.84
N SER A 25 -10.41 -2.13 19.95
CA SER A 25 -9.23 -2.67 19.30
C SER A 25 -9.33 -2.60 17.78
N LEU A 26 -10.44 -3.06 17.19
CA LEU A 26 -10.65 -3.00 15.74
C LEU A 26 -10.70 -1.56 15.22
N TRP A 27 -11.35 -0.66 15.95
CA TRP A 27 -11.42 0.75 15.61
C TRP A 27 -10.03 1.38 15.60
N TYR A 28 -9.26 1.16 16.67
CA TYR A 28 -7.89 1.66 16.79
C TYR A 28 -6.99 1.13 15.66
N THR A 29 -7.05 -0.18 15.37
CA THR A 29 -6.31 -0.79 14.25
C THR A 29 -6.70 -0.16 12.92
N SER A 30 -7.99 0.09 12.68
CA SER A 30 -8.46 0.68 11.42
C SER A 30 -7.91 2.09 11.19
N VAL A 31 -7.86 2.91 12.25
CA VAL A 31 -7.27 4.26 12.19
C VAL A 31 -5.77 4.18 11.97
N LEU A 32 -5.08 3.29 12.70
CA LEU A 32 -3.65 3.10 12.56
C LEU A 32 -3.25 2.68 11.14
N VAL A 33 -3.95 1.70 10.56
CA VAL A 33 -3.71 1.21 9.20
C VAL A 33 -3.93 2.32 8.17
N LYS A 34 -4.96 3.16 8.36
CA LYS A 34 -5.21 4.29 7.46
C LYS A 34 -4.05 5.30 7.49
N ASN A 35 -3.64 5.72 8.69
CA ASN A 35 -2.54 6.67 8.83
C ASN A 35 -1.23 6.10 8.25
N LEU A 36 -0.97 4.81 8.47
CA LEU A 36 0.19 4.12 7.92
C LEU A 36 0.15 4.11 6.38
N SER A 37 -1.01 3.79 5.78
CA SER A 37 -1.18 3.82 4.32
C SER A 37 -0.92 5.21 3.73
N ASP A 38 -1.31 6.27 4.42
CA ASP A 38 -1.06 7.64 3.97
C ASP A 38 0.44 8.00 4.04
N GLU A 39 1.13 7.55 5.10
CA GLU A 39 2.59 7.72 5.22
C GLU A 39 3.38 6.91 4.19
N GLU A 40 2.99 5.66 3.95
CA GLU A 40 3.59 4.82 2.92
C GLU A 40 3.44 5.45 1.54
N ARG A 41 2.26 5.99 1.24
CA ARG A 41 2.02 6.69 -0.04
C ARG A 41 2.97 7.88 -0.24
N LYS A 42 3.15 8.71 0.80
CA LYS A 42 4.09 9.84 0.75
C LYS A 42 5.53 9.40 0.54
N LYS A 43 5.95 8.30 1.20
CA LYS A 43 7.29 7.73 0.98
C LYS A 43 7.44 7.32 -0.48
N VAL A 44 6.49 6.56 -1.04
CA VAL A 44 6.55 6.13 -2.44
C VAL A 44 6.59 7.30 -3.41
N GLU A 45 5.84 8.37 -3.15
CA GLU A 45 5.86 9.59 -3.96
C GLU A 45 7.23 10.26 -3.95
N LEU A 46 7.85 10.41 -2.79
CA LEU A 46 9.21 10.96 -2.65
C LEU A 46 10.26 10.07 -3.35
N TRP A 47 10.13 8.75 -3.23
CA TRP A 47 10.98 7.80 -3.96
C TRP A 47 10.84 7.94 -5.48
N ALA A 48 9.62 8.14 -5.98
CA ALA A 48 9.37 8.35 -7.40
C ALA A 48 9.96 9.67 -7.90
N GLU A 49 9.81 10.75 -7.13
CA GLU A 49 10.39 12.06 -7.45
C GLU A 49 11.93 12.00 -7.49
N ALA A 50 12.55 11.41 -6.47
CA ALA A 50 14.00 11.21 -6.44
C ALA A 50 14.50 10.36 -7.62
N LEU A 51 13.74 9.33 -8.02
CA LEU A 51 14.09 8.51 -9.17
C LEU A 51 14.02 9.29 -10.48
N VAL A 52 13.00 10.13 -10.66
CA VAL A 52 12.85 10.99 -11.85
C VAL A 52 14.01 11.98 -11.95
N GLU A 53 14.38 12.63 -10.85
CA GLU A 53 15.51 13.56 -10.81
C GLU A 53 16.84 12.86 -11.14
N VAL A 54 17.04 11.67 -10.59
CA VAL A 54 18.21 10.84 -10.83
C VAL A 54 18.31 10.44 -12.31
N ILE A 55 17.20 10.09 -12.97
CA ILE A 55 17.16 9.74 -14.41
C ILE A 55 17.35 10.97 -15.32
N ASN A 56 16.84 12.13 -14.93
CA ASN A 56 16.89 13.36 -15.74
C ASN A 56 18.23 14.09 -15.65
N THR A 57 19.04 13.84 -14.62
CA THR A 57 20.38 14.43 -14.50
C THR A 57 21.31 13.75 -15.50
N GLU A 58 21.49 14.39 -16.65
CA GLU A 58 22.23 13.89 -17.81
C GLU A 58 23.67 13.45 -17.47
N SER A 59 23.86 12.15 -17.22
CA SER A 59 25.11 11.47 -17.53
C SER A 59 24.80 10.07 -18.07
N ASN A 60 25.00 9.90 -19.38
CA ASN A 60 24.88 8.60 -20.08
C ASN A 60 25.74 7.49 -19.44
N GLU A 61 26.62 7.81 -18.48
CA GLU A 61 27.40 6.87 -17.67
C GLU A 61 26.59 6.15 -16.58
N HIS A 62 25.39 6.61 -16.21
CA HIS A 62 24.67 6.08 -15.03
C HIS A 62 23.36 5.34 -15.34
N LEU A 63 23.06 5.07 -16.62
CA LEU A 63 21.93 4.21 -17.03
C LEU A 63 21.94 2.85 -16.31
N ASN A 64 23.13 2.26 -16.11
CA ASN A 64 23.29 1.03 -15.32
C ASN A 64 22.90 1.20 -13.84
N PHE A 65 23.04 2.38 -13.26
CA PHE A 65 22.59 2.66 -11.89
C PHE A 65 21.06 2.77 -11.81
N HIS A 66 20.42 3.43 -12.78
CA HIS A 66 18.95 3.52 -12.83
C HIS A 66 18.28 2.15 -12.94
N PHE A 67 18.82 1.25 -13.77
CA PHE A 67 18.28 -0.11 -13.88
C PHE A 67 18.49 -0.93 -12.60
N ARG A 68 19.61 -0.77 -11.90
CA ARG A 68 19.86 -1.46 -10.62
C ARG A 68 18.83 -1.10 -9.54
N VAL A 69 18.37 0.15 -9.47
CA VAL A 69 17.37 0.57 -8.47
C VAL A 69 16.02 -0.09 -8.73
N ILE A 70 15.65 -0.30 -10.00
CA ILE A 70 14.41 -0.99 -10.39
C ILE A 70 14.56 -2.52 -10.22
N GLU A 71 15.73 -3.05 -10.56
CA GLU A 71 16.01 -4.49 -10.50
C GLU A 71 16.10 -5.03 -9.07
N ASN A 72 16.67 -4.25 -8.14
CA ASN A 72 16.77 -4.61 -6.73
C ASN A 72 15.54 -4.16 -5.89
N ASN A 73 14.47 -3.70 -6.54
CA ASN A 73 13.25 -3.32 -5.83
C ASN A 73 12.36 -4.55 -5.59
N GLU A 74 12.15 -4.93 -4.32
CA GLU A 74 11.31 -6.08 -3.94
C GLU A 74 9.92 -5.69 -3.41
N THR A 75 9.68 -4.41 -3.12
CA THR A 75 8.50 -3.99 -2.33
C THR A 75 7.58 -3.03 -3.05
N ILE A 76 8.10 -2.20 -3.96
CA ILE A 76 7.31 -1.19 -4.68
C ILE A 76 6.99 -1.71 -6.09
N PRO A 77 5.71 -1.71 -6.50
CA PRO A 77 5.33 -2.08 -7.86
C PRO A 77 5.79 -1.03 -8.87
N VAL A 78 6.65 -1.43 -9.82
CA VAL A 78 7.25 -0.52 -10.83
C VAL A 78 7.00 -1.07 -12.23
N ILE A 79 6.53 -0.21 -13.14
CA ILE A 79 6.39 -0.51 -14.57
C ILE A 79 7.22 0.50 -15.35
N LEU A 80 8.11 0.01 -16.21
CA LEU A 80 8.84 0.82 -17.17
C LEU A 80 8.10 0.78 -18.52
N ILE A 81 7.79 1.95 -19.06
CA ILE A 81 7.05 2.10 -20.32
C ILE A 81 7.90 2.88 -21.31
N GLY A 82 8.04 2.36 -22.53
CA GLY A 82 8.72 3.04 -23.63
C GLY A 82 7.91 4.20 -24.20
N THR A 83 8.54 5.02 -25.04
CA THR A 83 7.93 6.23 -25.61
C THR A 83 6.71 5.95 -26.49
N ASN A 84 6.60 4.75 -27.06
CA ASN A 84 5.46 4.30 -27.87
C ASN A 84 4.35 3.60 -27.06
N GLY A 85 4.48 3.54 -25.72
CA GLY A 85 3.52 2.88 -24.84
C GLY A 85 3.71 1.38 -24.67
N GLU A 86 4.81 0.81 -25.15
CA GLU A 86 5.21 -0.57 -24.86
C GLU A 86 5.65 -0.74 -23.41
N ILE A 87 5.31 -1.88 -22.80
CA ILE A 87 5.81 -2.22 -21.47
C ILE A 87 7.20 -2.83 -21.66
N ILE A 88 8.23 -2.14 -21.20
CA ILE A 88 9.62 -2.60 -21.27
C ILE A 88 9.88 -3.65 -20.18
N THR A 89 9.45 -3.36 -18.94
CA THR A 89 9.56 -4.30 -17.82
C THR A 89 8.57 -3.96 -16.71
N SER A 90 8.24 -4.94 -15.87
CA SER A 90 7.40 -4.77 -14.68
C SER A 90 7.94 -5.61 -13.52
N ARG A 91 7.81 -5.10 -12.29
CA ARG A 91 8.22 -5.76 -11.04
C ARG A 91 7.14 -5.61 -9.96
N ASN A 92 7.08 -6.59 -9.06
CA ASN A 92 6.20 -6.61 -7.88
C ASN A 92 4.69 -6.47 -8.18
N PHE A 93 4.24 -7.00 -9.34
CA PHE A 93 2.82 -7.14 -9.67
C PHE A 93 2.34 -8.57 -9.43
N LYS A 94 1.08 -8.72 -9.02
CA LYS A 94 0.44 -10.03 -8.78
C LYS A 94 0.32 -10.91 -10.03
N SER A 95 0.31 -10.31 -11.21
CA SER A 95 0.30 -11.01 -12.50
C SER A 95 1.12 -10.20 -13.50
N GLU A 96 1.91 -10.90 -14.30
CA GLU A 96 2.68 -10.35 -15.42
C GLU A 96 1.86 -10.28 -16.73
N ASP A 97 0.57 -10.66 -16.68
CA ASP A 97 -0.32 -10.59 -17.83
C ASP A 97 -0.36 -9.17 -18.41
N THR A 98 -0.03 -9.05 -19.69
CA THR A 98 0.00 -7.76 -20.39
C THR A 98 -1.37 -7.05 -20.35
N ILE A 99 -2.47 -7.80 -20.30
CA ILE A 99 -3.84 -7.27 -20.18
C ILE A 99 -4.06 -6.64 -18.80
N TYR A 100 -3.59 -7.29 -17.74
CA TYR A 100 -3.68 -6.79 -16.37
C TYR A 100 -2.85 -5.51 -16.20
N LEU A 101 -1.62 -5.52 -16.71
CA LEU A 101 -0.72 -4.37 -16.63
C LEU A 101 -1.25 -3.19 -17.46
N LYS A 102 -1.74 -3.41 -18.68
CA LYS A 102 -2.37 -2.37 -19.50
C LYS A 102 -3.59 -1.75 -18.81
N LYS A 103 -4.43 -2.58 -18.16
CA LYS A 103 -5.57 -2.08 -17.37
C LYS A 103 -5.10 -1.22 -16.19
N LYS A 104 -4.01 -1.60 -15.52
CA LYS A 104 -3.47 -0.84 -14.39
C LYS A 104 -2.85 0.49 -14.83
N ILE A 105 -2.13 0.51 -15.95
CA ILE A 105 -1.59 1.75 -16.55
C ILE A 105 -2.73 2.72 -16.89
N ARG A 106 -3.84 2.22 -17.44
CA ARG A 106 -5.00 3.05 -17.78
C ARG A 106 -5.60 3.72 -16.55
N LYS A 107 -5.74 2.99 -15.43
CA LYS A 107 -6.23 3.56 -14.17
C LYS A 107 -5.35 4.71 -13.68
N VAL A 108 -4.03 4.50 -13.65
CA VAL A 108 -3.07 5.52 -13.22
C VAL A 108 -3.13 6.77 -14.12
N LYS A 109 -3.25 6.60 -15.45
CA LYS A 109 -3.38 7.74 -16.38
C LYS A 109 -4.70 8.50 -16.25
N THR A 110 -5.77 7.85 -15.78
CA THR A 110 -7.10 8.46 -15.62
C THR A 110 -7.29 9.08 -14.22
N GLY A 111 -6.35 8.89 -13.30
CA GLY A 111 -6.44 9.46 -11.94
C GLY A 111 -7.44 8.74 -11.03
N GLU A 112 -7.90 7.55 -11.41
CA GLU A 112 -8.83 6.68 -10.66
C GLU A 112 -8.14 5.49 -9.98
#